data_AF-A0A6G4WYL9-F1
#
_entry.id   AF-A0A6G4WYL9-F1
#
_cell.length_a   1.000
_cell.length_b   1.000
_cell.length_c   1.000
_cell.angle_alpha   90.00
_cell.angle_beta   90.00
_cell.angle_gamma   90.00
#
_symmetry.space_group_name_H-M   'P 1'
#
loop_
_entity.id
_entity.type
_entity.pdbx_description
1 polymer ?
#
loop_
_entity_poly.entity_id
_entity_poly.type
_entity_poly.pdbx_seq_one_letter_code
_entity_poly.pdbx_strand_id
1 'polypeptide(L)'
;MAARFKDLVMDAVDHQALADWWCAALGYERREPPAGHSATPREWPVPIYDPAGCGPLIWVNPVAEPKTVKNRIHLDVFGSTDELLALGATVMRLRDDSIAWDVLADPEGNEFCVFTPKPSSVRHWPTASDPGR
;
A
#
# COMPACT_ATOMS: atom_id res chain seq x y z
N MET A 1 6.24 -24.78 12.93
CA MET A 1 6.42 -23.32 13.08
C MET A 1 5.12 -22.63 12.67
N ALA A 2 4.78 -21.50 13.29
CA ALA A 2 3.66 -20.66 12.87
C ALA A 2 4.05 -19.81 11.63
N ALA A 3 3.05 -19.45 10.82
CA ALA A 3 3.25 -18.53 9.68
C ALA A 3 3.53 -17.10 10.18
N ARG A 4 4.24 -16.31 9.35
CA ARG A 4 4.48 -14.87 9.56
C ARG A 4 4.13 -14.10 8.30
N PHE A 5 3.68 -12.86 8.46
CA PHE A 5 3.46 -11.97 7.32
C PHE A 5 4.78 -11.75 6.57
N LYS A 6 4.73 -11.79 5.25
CA LYS A 6 5.91 -11.64 4.39
C LYS A 6 5.76 -10.39 3.53
N ASP A 7 4.86 -10.43 2.55
CA ASP A 7 4.62 -9.36 1.60
C ASP A 7 3.11 -9.16 1.42
N LEU A 8 2.71 -7.97 0.97
CA LEU A 8 1.39 -7.68 0.39
C LEU A 8 1.50 -7.75 -1.14
N VAL A 9 0.43 -8.18 -1.81
CA VAL A 9 0.33 -8.19 -3.27
C VAL A 9 -0.97 -7.50 -3.66
N MET A 10 -0.91 -6.60 -4.63
CA MET A 10 -2.04 -5.88 -5.22
C MET A 10 -1.98 -5.99 -6.74
N ASP A 11 -3.12 -6.20 -7.36
CA ASP A 11 -3.25 -6.33 -8.81
C ASP A 11 -3.71 -4.99 -9.42
N ALA A 12 -3.24 -4.70 -10.63
CA ALA A 12 -3.52 -3.46 -11.35
C ALA A 12 -3.44 -3.65 -12.86
N VAL A 13 -4.25 -2.91 -13.62
CA VAL A 13 -4.15 -2.84 -15.08
C VAL A 13 -2.94 -1.99 -15.48
N ASP A 14 -2.77 -0.81 -14.89
CA ASP A 14 -1.53 -0.01 -14.97
C ASP A 14 -0.73 -0.14 -13.68
N HIS A 15 -0.10 -1.30 -13.50
CA HIS A 15 0.73 -1.60 -12.32
C HIS A 15 1.94 -0.68 -12.16
N GLN A 16 2.40 -0.07 -13.26
CA GLN A 16 3.50 0.89 -13.22
C GLN A 16 3.03 2.19 -12.58
N ALA A 17 1.92 2.76 -13.05
CA ALA A 17 1.35 3.98 -12.47
C ALA A 17 0.89 3.75 -11.03
N LEU A 18 0.29 2.59 -10.74
CA LEU A 18 -0.18 2.29 -9.39
C LEU A 18 0.99 2.13 -8.40
N ALA A 19 2.12 1.55 -8.82
CA ALA A 19 3.32 1.49 -8.00
C ALA A 19 3.87 2.89 -7.65
N ASP A 20 3.92 3.81 -8.63
CA ASP A 20 4.35 5.19 -8.36
C ASP A 20 3.41 5.90 -7.39
N TRP A 21 2.11 5.67 -7.54
CA TRP A 21 1.10 6.25 -6.66
C TRP A 21 1.27 5.77 -5.22
N TRP A 22 1.43 4.46 -4.99
CA TRP A 22 1.66 3.91 -3.65
C TRP A 22 3.02 4.30 -3.06
N CYS A 23 4.06 4.46 -3.90
CA CYS A 23 5.33 5.06 -3.49
C CYS A 23 5.11 6.48 -2.92
N ALA A 24 4.40 7.34 -3.65
CA ALA A 24 4.10 8.69 -3.20
C ALA A 24 3.21 8.71 -1.95
N ALA A 25 2.18 7.87 -1.90
CA ALA A 25 1.20 7.82 -0.82
C ALA A 25 1.81 7.33 0.51
N LEU A 26 2.76 6.39 0.48
CA LEU A 26 3.35 5.78 1.67
C LEU A 26 4.75 6.30 2.00
N GLY A 27 5.35 7.11 1.12
CA GLY A 27 6.78 7.44 1.20
C GLY A 27 7.68 6.23 0.91
N TYR A 28 7.18 5.28 0.11
CA TYR A 28 7.91 4.08 -0.30
C TYR A 28 8.73 4.35 -1.56
N GLU A 29 9.66 3.46 -1.86
CA GLU A 29 10.48 3.48 -3.07
C GLU A 29 10.29 2.21 -3.90
N ARG A 30 10.47 2.31 -5.22
CA ARG A 30 10.59 1.13 -6.08
C ARG A 30 11.88 0.40 -5.75
N ARG A 31 11.82 -0.92 -5.68
CA ARG A 31 13.00 -1.75 -5.45
C ARG A 31 13.70 -2.03 -6.77
N GLU A 32 14.90 -1.49 -6.91
CA GLU A 32 15.78 -1.74 -8.06
C GLU A 32 16.40 -3.16 -8.00
N PRO A 33 16.72 -3.75 -9.18
CA PRO A 33 17.48 -4.99 -9.22
C PRO A 33 18.89 -4.80 -8.62
N PRO A 34 19.50 -5.84 -8.05
CA PRO A 34 20.83 -5.72 -7.46
C PRO A 34 21.87 -5.27 -8.50
N ALA A 35 22.87 -4.51 -8.05
CA ALA A 35 23.94 -4.03 -8.92
C ALA A 35 24.55 -5.18 -9.74
N GLY A 36 24.72 -4.95 -11.05
CA GLY A 36 25.23 -5.95 -12.00
C GLY A 36 24.16 -6.87 -12.61
N HIS A 37 22.89 -6.72 -12.24
CA HIS A 37 21.77 -7.38 -12.92
C HIS A 37 21.18 -6.47 -13.99
N SER A 38 20.56 -7.06 -15.02
CA SER A 38 19.80 -6.31 -16.01
C SER A 38 18.58 -5.64 -15.37
N ALA A 39 18.12 -4.54 -15.97
CA ALA A 39 16.84 -3.93 -15.59
C ALA A 39 15.71 -4.98 -15.64
N THR A 40 14.74 -4.84 -14.73
CA THR A 40 13.55 -5.68 -14.71
C THR A 40 12.67 -5.38 -15.93
N PRO A 41 12.11 -6.40 -16.61
CA PRO A 41 11.16 -6.17 -17.68
C PRO A 41 9.96 -5.35 -17.20
N ARG A 42 9.47 -4.42 -18.02
CA ARG A 42 8.42 -3.48 -17.62
C ARG A 42 7.08 -4.17 -17.36
N GLU A 43 6.85 -5.30 -18.01
CA GLU A 43 5.67 -6.15 -17.86
C GLU A 43 5.72 -7.04 -16.60
N TRP A 44 6.80 -7.01 -15.82
CA TRP A 44 6.87 -7.76 -14.56
C TRP A 44 6.27 -6.97 -13.40
N PRO A 45 5.87 -7.65 -12.31
CA PRO A 45 5.48 -7.02 -11.06
C PRO A 45 6.50 -5.99 -10.56
N VAL A 46 6.00 -4.89 -9.98
CA VAL A 46 6.82 -3.83 -9.40
C VAL A 46 6.85 -4.00 -7.87
N PRO A 47 7.99 -4.41 -7.28
CA PRO A 47 8.17 -4.37 -5.84
C PRO A 47 8.42 -2.95 -5.35
N ILE A 48 7.68 -2.50 -4.33
CA ILE A 48 7.92 -1.25 -3.61
C ILE A 48 8.17 -1.54 -2.13
N TYR A 49 9.05 -0.78 -1.49
CA TYR A 49 9.50 -1.01 -0.12
C TYR A 49 9.55 0.27 0.71
N ASP A 50 9.36 0.12 2.02
CA ASP A 50 9.61 1.20 2.98
C ASP A 50 11.13 1.36 3.18
N PRO A 51 11.73 2.50 2.81
CA PRO A 51 13.15 2.74 3.03
C PRO A 51 13.56 2.73 4.51
N ALA A 52 12.62 2.98 5.44
CA ALA A 52 12.86 2.86 6.88
C ALA A 52 12.80 1.41 7.39
N GLY A 53 12.43 0.45 6.54
CA GLY A 53 12.35 -0.98 6.88
C GLY A 53 11.28 -1.32 7.92
N CYS A 54 10.33 -0.42 8.16
CA CYS A 54 9.22 -0.67 9.09
C CYS A 54 8.03 -1.29 8.35
N GLY A 55 7.73 -0.84 7.14
CA GLY A 55 6.63 -1.36 6.35
C GLY A 55 6.92 -2.69 5.65
N PRO A 56 5.88 -3.47 5.27
CA PRO A 56 6.06 -4.66 4.47
C PRO A 56 6.48 -4.31 3.03
N LEU A 57 7.10 -5.27 2.35
CA LEU A 57 7.25 -5.23 0.89
C LEU A 57 5.87 -5.35 0.24
N ILE A 58 5.60 -4.52 -0.76
CA ILE A 58 4.36 -4.57 -1.55
C ILE A 58 4.73 -4.89 -2.99
N TRP A 59 4.04 -5.86 -3.59
CA TRP A 59 4.14 -6.15 -5.01
C TRP A 59 2.92 -5.61 -5.75
N VAL A 60 3.15 -4.82 -6.79
CA VAL A 60 2.10 -4.37 -7.71
C VAL A 60 2.18 -5.19 -8.99
N ASN A 61 1.19 -6.06 -9.18
CA ASN A 61 1.15 -7.06 -10.23
C ASN A 61 0.32 -6.59 -11.43
N PRO A 62 0.80 -6.75 -12.67
CA PRO A 62 0.00 -6.51 -13.86
C PRO A 62 -1.06 -7.58 -14.04
N VAL A 63 -2.31 -7.16 -14.27
CA VAL A 63 -3.42 -8.01 -14.71
C VAL A 63 -4.12 -7.37 -15.91
N ALA A 64 -4.78 -8.16 -16.75
CA ALA A 64 -5.47 -7.63 -17.93
C ALA A 64 -6.87 -7.10 -17.60
N GLU A 65 -7.52 -7.69 -16.60
CA GLU A 65 -8.90 -7.41 -16.25
C GLU A 65 -8.99 -6.30 -15.19
N PRO A 66 -9.88 -5.31 -15.39
CA PRO A 66 -10.17 -4.34 -14.34
C PRO A 66 -10.92 -4.99 -13.18
N LYS A 67 -10.84 -4.36 -12.00
CA LYS A 67 -11.59 -4.79 -10.81
C LYS A 67 -13.10 -4.74 -11.05
N THR A 68 -13.79 -5.85 -10.78
CA THR A 68 -15.25 -5.98 -10.99
C THR A 68 -16.07 -6.11 -9.72
N VAL A 69 -15.43 -6.39 -8.58
CA VAL A 69 -16.08 -6.59 -7.28
C VAL A 69 -15.26 -5.92 -6.17
N LYS A 70 -15.84 -5.79 -4.98
CA LYS A 70 -15.15 -5.24 -3.81
C LYS A 70 -13.96 -6.12 -3.39
N ASN A 71 -12.87 -5.47 -2.97
CA ASN A 71 -11.76 -6.17 -2.31
C ASN A 71 -12.23 -6.95 -1.07
N ARG A 72 -11.72 -8.18 -0.91
CA ARG A 72 -12.00 -9.04 0.26
C ARG A 72 -11.01 -8.86 1.40
N ILE A 73 -9.93 -8.11 1.14
CA ILE A 73 -8.92 -7.67 2.08
C ILE A 73 -8.93 -6.16 2.11
N HIS A 74 -8.70 -5.58 3.28
CA HIS A 74 -8.58 -4.13 3.45
C HIS A 74 -7.10 -3.80 3.70
N LEU A 75 -6.59 -2.81 2.96
CA LEU A 75 -5.33 -2.16 3.29
C LEU A 75 -5.63 -0.93 4.14
N ASP A 76 -5.05 -0.87 5.34
CA ASP A 76 -5.27 0.22 6.28
C ASP A 76 -3.98 1.03 6.41
N VAL A 77 -4.11 2.35 6.26
CA VAL A 77 -2.98 3.30 6.33
C VAL A 77 -3.28 4.42 7.31
N PHE A 78 -2.22 5.05 7.82
CA PHE A 78 -2.31 6.33 8.51
C PHE A 78 -1.92 7.44 7.54
N GLY A 79 -2.70 8.52 7.48
CA GLY A 79 -2.40 9.63 6.58
C GLY A 79 -3.43 10.74 6.61
N SER A 80 -3.22 11.73 5.74
CA SER A 80 -4.17 12.80 5.46
C SER A 80 -5.04 12.43 4.27
N THR A 81 -6.36 12.43 4.46
CA THR A 81 -7.32 12.20 3.38
C THR A 81 -7.14 13.23 2.26
N ASP A 82 -6.98 14.51 2.60
CA ASP A 82 -6.85 15.58 1.62
C ASP A 82 -5.59 15.43 0.74
N GLU A 83 -4.47 14.99 1.33
CA GLU A 83 -3.23 14.74 0.59
C GLU A 83 -3.39 13.55 -0.38
N LEU A 84 -4.04 12.48 0.06
CA LEU A 84 -4.30 11.30 -0.78
C LEU A 84 -5.27 11.63 -1.92
N LEU A 85 -6.26 12.47 -1.69
CA LEU A 85 -7.15 12.98 -2.75
C LEU A 85 -6.39 13.85 -3.74
N ALA A 86 -5.46 14.70 -3.27
CA ALA A 86 -4.59 15.48 -4.15
C ALA A 86 -3.66 14.61 -5.01
N LEU A 87 -3.31 13.41 -4.52
CA LEU A 87 -2.56 12.41 -5.28
C LEU A 87 -3.43 11.61 -6.28
N GLY A 88 -4.75 11.79 -6.29
CA GLY A 88 -5.65 11.14 -7.24
C GLY A 88 -6.46 9.96 -6.69
N ALA A 89 -6.46 9.73 -5.37
CA ALA A 89 -7.45 8.84 -4.77
C ALA A 89 -8.88 9.44 -4.90
N THR A 90 -9.88 8.57 -4.78
CA THR A 90 -11.29 8.96 -4.76
C THR A 90 -11.96 8.55 -3.46
N VAL A 91 -12.95 9.34 -3.00
CA VAL A 91 -13.71 9.01 -1.78
C VAL A 91 -14.73 7.93 -2.08
N MET A 92 -14.67 6.83 -1.33
CA MET A 92 -15.70 5.78 -1.34
C MET A 92 -16.68 5.94 -0.17
N ARG A 93 -16.16 6.34 1.00
CA ARG A 93 -16.96 6.63 2.19
C ARG A 93 -16.18 7.50 3.16
N LEU A 94 -16.73 8.61 3.60
CA LEU A 94 -16.15 9.40 4.68
C LEU A 94 -16.54 8.83 6.05
N ARG A 95 -15.68 9.07 7.04
CA ARG A 95 -15.94 8.77 8.45
C ARG A 95 -17.16 9.53 8.95
N ASP A 96 -17.86 8.89 9.89
CA ASP A 96 -19.10 9.37 10.49
C ASP A 96 -19.23 8.79 11.92
N ASP A 97 -20.39 8.92 12.55
CA ASP A 97 -20.62 8.40 13.90
C ASP A 97 -20.48 6.86 14.03
N SER A 98 -20.39 6.13 12.92
CA SER A 98 -20.27 4.67 12.89
C SER A 98 -18.88 4.13 12.56
N ILE A 99 -17.99 4.91 11.92
CA ILE A 99 -16.61 4.49 11.62
C ILE A 99 -15.61 5.62 11.85
N ALA A 100 -14.39 5.27 12.27
CA ALA A 100 -13.35 6.23 12.63
C ALA A 100 -12.29 6.49 11.54
N TRP A 101 -12.51 5.98 10.33
CA TRP A 101 -11.60 6.08 9.18
C TRP A 101 -12.37 6.47 7.92
N ASP A 102 -11.70 7.09 6.96
CA ASP A 102 -12.26 7.24 5.61
C ASP A 102 -11.93 6.00 4.78
N VAL A 103 -12.79 5.65 3.83
CA VAL A 103 -12.51 4.65 2.81
C VAL A 103 -12.31 5.39 1.50
N LEU A 104 -11.12 5.25 0.93
CA LEU A 104 -10.75 5.79 -0.36
C LEU A 104 -10.54 4.64 -1.36
N ALA A 105 -10.49 4.97 -2.64
CA ALA A 105 -10.02 4.08 -3.69
C ALA A 105 -8.79 4.70 -4.38
N ASP A 106 -7.79 3.88 -4.65
CA ASP A 106 -6.62 4.27 -5.44
C ASP A 106 -7.01 4.47 -6.93
N PRO A 107 -6.10 4.91 -7.81
CA PRO A 107 -6.40 5.13 -9.23
C PRO A 107 -6.92 3.90 -10.00
N GLU A 108 -6.69 2.68 -9.50
CA GLU A 108 -7.16 1.42 -10.08
C GLU A 108 -8.50 0.96 -9.46
N GLY A 109 -9.05 1.71 -8.51
CA GLY A 109 -10.32 1.40 -7.84
C GLY A 109 -10.20 0.40 -6.70
N ASN A 110 -8.98 0.14 -6.21
CA ASN A 110 -8.77 -0.69 -5.02
C ASN A 110 -9.09 0.10 -3.77
N GLU A 111 -9.99 -0.43 -2.92
CA GLU A 111 -10.38 0.25 -1.70
C GLU A 111 -9.33 0.08 -0.59
N PHE A 112 -9.04 1.17 0.12
CA PHE A 112 -8.17 1.21 1.30
C PHE A 112 -8.72 2.18 2.36
N CYS A 113 -8.38 1.95 3.63
CA CYS A 113 -8.86 2.75 4.76
C CYS A 113 -7.79 3.74 5.23
N VAL A 114 -8.19 4.99 5.47
CA VAL A 114 -7.31 6.06 5.95
C VAL A 114 -7.69 6.44 7.37
N PHE A 115 -6.79 6.16 8.30
CA PHE A 115 -6.89 6.56 9.68
C PHE A 115 -6.10 7.86 9.88
N THR A 116 -6.69 8.82 10.58
CA THR A 116 -5.91 10.02 10.98
C THR A 116 -4.89 9.60 12.03
N PRO A 117 -3.60 9.96 11.87
CA PRO A 117 -2.59 9.71 12.89
C PRO A 117 -3.05 10.28 14.23
N LYS A 118 -3.04 9.45 15.29
CA LYS A 118 -3.22 10.01 16.65
C LYS A 118 -1.97 10.83 16.98
N PRO A 119 -2.11 12.05 17.54
CA PRO A 119 -0.96 12.85 17.97
C PRO A 119 -0.26 12.12 19.12
N SER A 120 0.67 11.22 18.78
CA SER A 120 1.67 10.49 19.60
C SER A 120 1.93 9.03 19.19
N SER A 121 1.23 8.43 18.21
CA SER A 121 1.44 7.01 17.88
C SER A 121 2.09 6.78 16.52
N VAL A 122 3.38 7.08 16.40
CA VAL A 122 4.23 6.30 15.47
C VAL A 122 4.47 4.98 16.17
N ARG A 123 3.66 3.96 15.86
CA ARG A 123 4.03 2.59 16.20
C ARG A 123 4.79 2.02 15.02
N HIS A 124 6.09 1.82 15.24
CA HIS A 124 6.92 1.00 14.38
C HIS A 124 6.28 -0.38 14.24
N TRP A 125 6.31 -0.95 13.04
CA TRP A 125 5.97 -2.35 12.84
C TRP A 125 6.83 -3.23 13.76
N PRO A 126 6.26 -4.27 14.40
CA PRO A 126 7.06 -5.19 15.19
C PRO A 126 8.07 -5.88 14.26
N THR A 127 9.35 -5.62 14.44
CA THR A 127 10.38 -6.45 13.81
C THR A 127 10.32 -7.84 14.42
N ALA A 128 10.76 -8.87 13.68
CA ALA A 128 10.77 -10.27 14.15
C ALA A 128 11.63 -10.51 15.42
N SER A 129 12.24 -9.46 15.96
CA SER A 129 13.14 -9.47 17.11
C SER A 129 12.47 -9.07 18.42
N ASP A 130 11.17 -8.77 18.45
CA ASP A 130 10.48 -8.33 19.67
C ASP A 130 9.90 -9.54 20.46
N PRO A 131 10.58 -10.04 21.52
CA PRO A 131 10.18 -11.24 22.24
C PRO A 131 9.36 -10.79 23.45
N GLY A 132 8.16 -10.26 23.20
CA GLY A 132 7.42 -9.54 24.24
C GLY A 132 5.89 -9.63 24.19
N ARG A 133 5.31 -10.47 23.32
CA ARG A 133 3.87 -10.71 23.31
C ARG A 133 3.49 -12.11 22.84
#